data_AF-A0A936J633-F1
#
_entry.id   AF-A0A936J633-F1
#
_cell.length_a   1.000
_cell.length_b   1.000
_cell.length_c   1.000
_cell.angle_alpha   90.00
_cell.angle_beta   90.00
_cell.angle_gamma   90.00
#
_symmetry.space_group_name_H-M   'P 1'
#
loop_
_entity.id
_entity.type
_entity.pdbx_description
1 polymer ?
#
loop_
_entity_poly.entity_id
_entity_poly.type
_entity_poly.pdbx_seq_one_letter_code
_entity_poly.pdbx_strand_id
1 'polypeptide(L)'
;MKEAKVKHTRFNVLLWRKLPPCREIVKIITASMDAKLSWREWVLMKLHLLSCDPCVNFLKQINFIRTALDHSDEGMDDALQHISLSHAARERMKDALDSANTAS
;
A
#
# COMPACT_ATOMS: atom_id res chain seq x y z
N MET A 1 -6.27 -5.22 -18.56
CA MET A 1 -5.37 -4.07 -18.81
C MET A 1 -4.26 -4.52 -19.75
N LYS A 2 -4.16 -3.91 -20.94
CA LYS A 2 -3.19 -4.27 -21.98
C LYS A 2 -1.77 -4.08 -21.47
N GLU A 3 -0.87 -4.99 -21.85
CA GLU A 3 0.56 -4.89 -21.56
C GLU A 3 1.11 -3.58 -22.14
N ALA A 4 1.27 -2.57 -21.28
CA ALA A 4 1.93 -1.33 -21.64
C ALA A 4 3.43 -1.61 -21.71
N LYS A 5 3.91 -2.08 -22.87
CA LYS A 5 5.32 -2.08 -23.21
C LYS A 5 5.77 -0.63 -23.17
N VAL A 6 6.46 -0.19 -22.11
CA VAL A 6 6.97 1.19 -22.02
C VAL A 6 8.03 1.34 -23.09
N LYS A 7 7.63 1.88 -24.25
CA LYS A 7 8.56 2.26 -25.29
C LYS A 7 9.37 3.42 -24.72
N HIS A 8 10.62 3.16 -24.31
CA HIS A 8 11.61 4.17 -23.92
C HIS A 8 11.95 5.08 -25.11
N THR A 9 10.98 5.87 -25.54
CA THR A 9 11.06 6.72 -26.72
C THR A 9 11.35 8.12 -26.22
N ARG A 10 12.63 8.42 -25.96
CA ARG A 10 13.29 9.74 -25.95
C ARG A 10 12.62 10.96 -25.25
N PHE A 11 11.51 10.84 -24.52
CA PHE A 11 10.64 12.00 -24.29
C PHE A 11 11.12 13.01 -23.23
N ASN A 12 11.97 12.65 -22.26
CA ASN A 12 12.93 13.60 -21.66
C ASN A 12 13.80 12.90 -20.61
N VAL A 13 15.08 12.66 -20.93
CA VAL A 13 16.09 12.19 -19.97
C VAL A 13 16.17 13.10 -18.73
N LEU A 14 15.78 14.37 -18.88
CA LEU A 14 15.71 15.35 -17.80
C LEU A 14 14.58 15.06 -16.79
N LEU A 15 13.44 14.54 -17.27
CA LEU A 15 12.28 14.21 -16.42
C LEU A 15 12.65 13.04 -15.48
N TRP A 16 13.40 12.07 -16.01
CA TRP A 16 13.90 10.91 -15.27
C TRP A 16 14.93 11.28 -14.20
N ARG A 17 15.70 12.34 -14.40
CA ARG A 17 16.66 12.85 -13.41
C ARG A 17 15.99 13.60 -12.25
N LYS A 18 14.72 13.98 -12.40
CA LYS A 18 13.92 14.65 -11.37
C LYS A 18 12.96 13.71 -10.64
N LEU A 19 12.75 12.51 -11.17
CA LEU A 19 11.96 11.48 -10.51
C LEU A 19 12.77 10.83 -9.37
N PRO A 20 12.13 10.51 -8.23
CA PRO A 20 12.80 9.78 -7.16
C PRO A 20 13.29 8.42 -7.68
N PRO A 21 14.43 7.92 -7.14
CA PRO A 21 15.00 6.64 -7.53
C PRO A 21 14.03 5.49 -7.22
N CYS A 22 14.18 4.36 -7.92
CA CYS A 22 13.31 3.19 -7.74
C CYS A 22 13.19 2.76 -6.27
N ARG A 23 14.26 2.88 -5.47
CA ARG A 23 14.26 2.56 -4.02
C ARG A 23 13.26 3.40 -3.24
N GLU A 24 13.13 4.68 -3.55
CA GLU A 24 12.16 5.57 -2.89
C GLU A 24 10.74 5.28 -3.36
N ILE A 25 10.57 5.01 -4.65
CA ILE A 25 9.26 4.64 -5.21
C ILE A 25 8.77 3.31 -4.64
N VAL A 26 9.64 2.33 -4.44
CA VAL A 26 9.28 1.07 -3.78
C VAL A 26 8.74 1.33 -2.38
N LYS A 27 9.33 2.27 -1.61
CA LYS A 27 8.81 2.65 -0.29
C LYS A 27 7.41 3.28 -0.38
N ILE A 28 7.19 4.14 -1.37
CA ILE A 28 5.86 4.74 -1.60
C ILE A 28 4.85 3.66 -2.02
N ILE A 29 5.25 2.72 -2.89
CA ILE A 29 4.40 1.60 -3.29
C ILE A 29 4.01 0.75 -2.08
N THR A 30 4.96 0.37 -1.22
CA THR A 30 4.67 -0.41 -0.01
C THR A 30 3.82 0.39 0.98
N ALA A 31 4.13 1.68 1.20
CA ALA A 31 3.34 2.54 2.07
C ALA A 31 1.89 2.68 1.59
N SER A 32 1.66 2.65 0.28
CA SER A 32 0.32 2.68 -0.31
C SER A 32 -0.53 1.44 0.00
N MET A 33 0.11 0.36 0.46
CA MET A 33 -0.59 -0.87 0.84
C MET A 33 -1.20 -0.76 2.23
N ASP A 34 -0.47 -0.12 3.16
CA ASP A 34 -0.85 -0.01 4.57
C ASP A 34 -1.72 1.23 4.82
N ALA A 35 -1.48 2.33 4.08
CA ALA A 35 -2.15 3.60 4.28
C ALA A 35 -2.46 4.33 2.97
N LYS A 36 -3.36 5.31 3.06
CA LYS A 36 -3.62 6.22 1.94
C LYS A 36 -2.41 7.12 1.75
N LEU A 37 -1.87 7.14 0.53
CA LEU A 37 -0.80 8.06 0.15
C LEU A 37 -1.26 9.52 0.20
N SER A 38 -0.32 10.42 0.48
CA SER A 38 -0.54 11.83 0.21
C SER A 38 -0.69 12.07 -1.30
N TRP A 39 -1.38 13.15 -1.67
CA TRP A 39 -1.57 13.50 -3.08
C TRP A 39 -0.24 13.65 -3.83
N ARG A 40 0.80 14.17 -3.16
CA ARG A 40 2.15 14.33 -3.73
C ARG A 40 2.80 12.99 -4.04
N GLU A 41 2.78 12.06 -3.09
CA GLU A 41 3.34 10.71 -3.26
C GLU A 41 2.62 9.94 -4.35
N TRP A 42 1.29 10.08 -4.42
CA TRP A 42 0.50 9.48 -5.48
C TRP A 42 0.92 9.97 -6.87
N VAL A 43 1.10 11.29 -7.06
CA VAL A 43 1.56 11.86 -8.33
C VAL A 43 2.98 11.37 -8.67
N LEU A 44 3.91 11.40 -7.72
CA LEU A 44 5.28 10.93 -7.92
C LEU A 44 5.34 9.45 -8.34
N MET A 45 4.57 8.61 -7.65
CA MET A 45 4.46 7.19 -7.97
C MET A 45 3.90 6.99 -9.38
N LYS A 46 2.80 7.66 -9.75
CA LYS A 46 2.20 7.56 -11.09
C LYS A 46 3.18 7.98 -12.19
N LEU A 47 3.90 9.08 -11.99
CA LEU A 47 4.90 9.56 -12.96
C LEU A 47 6.05 8.56 -13.12
N HIS A 48 6.54 7.97 -12.02
CA HIS A 48 7.63 6.99 -12.10
C HIS A 48 7.19 5.70 -12.82
N LEU A 49 6.00 5.19 -12.51
CA LEU A 49 5.45 3.98 -13.11
C LEU A 49 5.22 4.12 -14.63
N LEU A 50 4.95 5.32 -15.14
CA LEU A 50 4.86 5.56 -16.59
C LEU A 50 6.22 5.38 -17.30
N SER A 51 7.32 5.46 -16.56
CA SER A 51 8.68 5.46 -17.10
C SER A 51 9.51 4.22 -16.76
N CYS A 52 9.09 3.43 -15.76
CA CYS A 52 9.92 2.38 -15.18
C CYS A 52 9.16 1.03 -15.14
N ASP A 53 9.42 0.19 -16.14
CA ASP A 53 8.84 -1.16 -16.24
C ASP A 53 9.11 -2.03 -15.00
N PRO A 54 10.32 -2.06 -14.41
CA PRO A 54 10.57 -2.84 -13.19
C PRO A 54 9.66 -2.46 -12.03
N CYS A 55 9.41 -1.16 -11.82
CA CYS A 55 8.51 -0.69 -10.76
C CYS A 55 7.05 -1.04 -11.06
N VAL A 56 6.64 -1.05 -12.33
CA VAL A 56 5.31 -1.54 -12.74
C VAL A 56 5.17 -3.03 -12.42
N ASN A 57 6.19 -3.83 -12.69
CA ASN A 57 6.16 -5.25 -12.38
C ASN A 57 6.14 -5.51 -10.87
N PHE A 58 6.94 -4.78 -10.10
CA PHE A 58 6.91 -4.86 -8.64
C PHE A 58 5.52 -4.55 -8.07
N LEU A 59 4.87 -3.49 -8.56
CA LEU A 59 3.51 -3.15 -8.14
C LEU A 59 2.51 -4.27 -8.46
N LYS A 60 2.64 -4.94 -9.61
CA LYS A 60 1.81 -6.11 -9.94
C LYS A 60 2.06 -7.28 -8.99
N GLN A 61 3.32 -7.58 -8.69
CA GLN A 61 3.70 -8.66 -7.77
C GLN A 61 3.14 -8.44 -6.37
N ILE A 62 3.28 -7.23 -5.84
CA ILE A 62 2.83 -6.93 -4.48
C ILE A 62 1.30 -6.91 -4.38
N ASN A 63 0.61 -6.46 -5.43
CA ASN A 63 -0.85 -6.54 -5.49
C ASN A 63 -1.36 -7.98 -5.65
N PHE A 64 -0.62 -8.82 -6.38
CA PHE A 64 -0.92 -10.25 -6.47
C PHE A 64 -0.81 -10.93 -5.11
N ILE A 65 0.27 -10.66 -4.36
CA ILE A 65 0.44 -11.16 -2.99
C ILE A 65 -0.72 -10.72 -2.10
N ARG A 66 -1.09 -9.43 -2.11
CA ARG A 66 -2.22 -8.91 -1.34
C ARG A 66 -3.52 -9.64 -1.69
N THR A 67 -3.81 -9.76 -2.98
CA THR A 67 -5.03 -10.44 -3.45
C THR A 67 -5.06 -11.90 -3.01
N ALA A 68 -3.92 -12.60 -3.08
CA ALA A 68 -3.82 -13.99 -2.65
C ALA A 68 -4.01 -14.13 -1.12
N LEU A 69 -3.51 -13.19 -0.32
CA LEU A 69 -3.74 -13.14 1.11
C LEU A 69 -5.21 -12.85 1.43
N ASP A 70 -5.82 -11.87 0.76
CA ASP A 70 -7.24 -11.53 0.95
C ASP A 70 -8.15 -12.72 0.57
N HIS A 71 -7.86 -13.46 -0.50
CA HIS A 71 -8.64 -14.66 -0.87
C HIS A 71 -8.37 -15.86 0.06
N SER A 72 -7.22 -15.91 0.74
CA SER A 72 -6.99 -16.92 1.79
C SER A 72 -7.85 -16.64 3.03
N ASP A 73 -8.21 -15.37 3.24
CA ASP A 73 -9.08 -14.95 4.33
C ASP A 73 -10.55 -15.32 4.10
N GLU A 74 -11.01 -15.50 2.85
CA GLU A 74 -12.38 -15.95 2.55
C GLU A 74 -12.69 -17.35 3.13
N GLY A 75 -11.67 -18.19 3.35
CA GLY A 75 -11.78 -19.46 4.08
C GLY A 75 -11.52 -19.35 5.60
N MET A 76 -11.00 -18.21 6.06
CA MET A 76 -10.73 -17.91 7.47
C MET A 76 -11.76 -16.97 8.10
N ASP A 77 -12.65 -16.35 7.33
CA ASP A 77 -13.67 -15.41 7.84
C ASP A 77 -14.61 -16.09 8.85
N ASP A 78 -14.91 -17.39 8.67
CA ASP A 78 -15.64 -18.21 9.65
C ASP A 78 -14.85 -18.43 10.96
N ALA A 79 -13.52 -18.55 10.88
CA ALA A 79 -12.63 -18.69 12.04
C ALA A 79 -12.34 -17.35 12.73
N LEU A 80 -12.26 -16.25 11.98
CA LEU A 80 -11.99 -14.89 12.45
C LEU A 80 -13.24 -14.21 13.03
N GLN A 81 -14.45 -14.55 12.57
CA GLN A 81 -15.71 -14.14 13.20
C GLN A 81 -15.81 -14.57 14.67
N HIS A 82 -15.13 -15.66 15.05
CA HIS A 82 -15.05 -16.15 16.42
C HIS A 82 -13.87 -15.59 17.23
N ILE A 83 -12.96 -14.80 16.64
CA ILE A 83 -11.92 -14.08 17.38
C ILE A 83 -12.53 -12.81 17.97
N SER A 84 -13.41 -13.00 18.94
CA SER A 84 -13.89 -11.92 19.79
C SER A 84 -12.93 -11.74 20.96
N LEU A 85 -12.51 -10.50 21.21
CA LEU A 85 -11.80 -10.15 22.44
C LEU A 85 -12.62 -10.63 23.64
N SER A 86 -11.96 -11.23 24.64
CA SER A 86 -12.64 -11.51 25.90
C SER A 86 -13.21 -10.21 26.47
N HIS A 87 -14.34 -10.30 27.18
CA HIS A 87 -14.99 -9.13 27.75
C HIS A 87 -14.01 -8.29 28.60
N ALA A 88 -13.12 -8.95 29.36
CA ALA A 88 -12.09 -8.30 30.14
C ALA A 88 -10.99 -7.63 29.29
N ALA A 89 -10.66 -8.13 28.10
CA ALA A 89 -9.75 -7.46 27.18
C ALA A 89 -10.40 -6.23 26.54
N ARG A 90 -11.68 -6.34 26.16
CA ARG A 90 -12.46 -5.25 25.58
C ARG A 90 -12.65 -4.08 26.55
N GLU A 91 -13.00 -4.35 27.82
CA GLU A 91 -13.17 -3.30 28.84
C GLU A 91 -11.84 -2.56 29.10
N ARG A 92 -10.72 -3.28 29.23
CA ARG A 92 -9.40 -2.62 29.42
C ARG A 92 -9.01 -1.71 28.25
N MET A 93 -9.33 -2.12 27.01
CA MET A 93 -9.07 -1.28 25.84
C MET A 93 -9.96 -0.04 25.83
N LYS A 94 -11.22 -0.17 26.26
CA LYS A 94 -12.16 0.94 26.37
C LYS A 94 -11.71 1.96 27.42
N ASP A 95 -11.34 1.49 28.61
CA ASP A 95 -10.82 2.36 29.69
C ASP A 95 -9.54 3.10 29.27
N ALA A 96 -8.66 2.44 28.52
CA ALA A 96 -7.44 3.06 27.99
C ALA A 96 -7.75 4.17 26.97
N LEU A 97 -8.79 4.00 26.14
CA LEU A 97 -9.23 5.02 25.20
C LEU A 97 -9.91 6.20 25.92
N ASP A 98 -10.78 5.93 26.90
CA ASP A 98 -11.47 6.98 27.65
C ASP A 98 -10.50 7.82 28.51
N SER A 99 -9.48 7.19 29.10
CA SER A 99 -8.43 7.90 29.82
C SER A 99 -7.50 8.72 28.92
N ALA A 100 -7.22 8.25 27.70
CA ALA A 100 -6.46 9.03 26.72
C ALA A 100 -7.26 10.23 26.19
N ASN A 101 -8.58 10.09 26.06
CA ASN A 101 -9.46 11.13 25.52
C ASN A 101 -9.84 12.20 26.56
N THR A 102 -9.81 11.88 27.85
CA THR A 102 -10.03 12.85 28.95
C THR A 102 -8.77 13.62 29.34
N ALA A 103 -7.59 13.20 28.85
CA ALA A 103 -6.30 13.87 29.07
C ALA A 103 -5.89 14.84 27.94
N SER A 104 -6.72 15.03 26.91
CA SER A 104 -6.62 16.09 25.88
C SER A 104 -7.63 17.21 26.14
#